data_AF-A0A4P7JI14-F1
#
_entry.id   AF-A0A4P7JI14-F1
#
_cell.length_a   1.000
_cell.length_b   1.000
_cell.length_c   1.000
_cell.angle_alpha   90.00
_cell.angle_beta   90.00
_cell.angle_gamma   90.00
#
_symmetry.space_group_name_H-M   'P 1'
#
loop_
_entity.id
_entity.type
_entity.pdbx_description
1 polymer ?
#
loop_
_entity_poly.entity_id
_entity_poly.type
_entity_poly.pdbx_seq_one_letter_code
_entity_poly.pdbx_strand_id
1 'polypeptide(L)'
;MSTKTYKLDPKAPPGLTDAARAAYDATPDAQIDYDDIPDMGDVEWSRPSPKPTVTMRLDEDVIAYYKREDPRGYTRRMAAVLSAFARRNRSPE
;
A
#
# COMPACT_ATOMS: atom_id res chain seq x y z
N MET A 1 28.00 5.23 -27.88
CA MET A 1 26.58 5.45 -27.52
C MET A 1 26.52 6.68 -26.61
N SER A 2 25.69 7.67 -26.94
CA SER A 2 25.59 8.92 -26.14
C SER A 2 24.42 8.81 -25.18
N THR A 3 24.69 8.74 -23.88
CA THR A 3 23.66 8.69 -22.84
C THR A 3 23.07 10.10 -22.67
N LYS A 4 21.74 10.25 -22.83
CA LYS A 4 21.03 11.49 -22.51
C LYS A 4 20.55 11.42 -21.06
N THR A 5 21.03 12.33 -20.21
CA THR A 5 20.56 12.44 -18.82
C THR A 5 19.25 13.22 -18.79
N TYR A 6 18.16 12.59 -18.37
CA TYR A 6 16.85 13.22 -18.19
C TYR A 6 16.57 13.42 -16.69
N LYS A 7 16.16 14.63 -16.29
CA LYS A 7 15.74 14.94 -14.91
C LYS A 7 14.23 15.19 -14.90
N LEU A 8 13.47 14.27 -14.29
CA LEU A 8 12.03 14.38 -14.17
C LEU A 8 11.66 15.47 -13.13
N ASP A 9 10.79 16.41 -13.49
CA ASP A 9 10.16 17.35 -12.55
C ASP A 9 8.78 16.82 -12.13
N PRO A 10 8.60 16.38 -10.86
CA PRO A 10 7.32 15.85 -10.38
C PRO A 10 6.17 16.86 -10.41
N LYS A 11 6.45 18.17 -10.43
CA LYS A 11 5.42 19.23 -10.43
C LYS A 11 4.94 19.59 -11.84
N ALA A 12 5.69 19.19 -12.85
CA ALA A 12 5.36 19.40 -14.26
C ALA A 12 5.77 18.16 -15.06
N PRO A 13 5.07 17.02 -14.87
CA PRO A 13 5.39 15.82 -15.60
C PRO A 13 5.23 16.07 -17.11
N PRO A 14 6.13 15.52 -17.95
CA PRO A 14 6.00 15.66 -19.39
C PRO A 14 4.68 15.03 -19.84
N GLY A 15 3.88 15.80 -20.59
CA GLY A 15 2.67 15.29 -21.23
C GLY A 15 3.03 14.39 -22.40
N LEU A 16 2.19 13.38 -22.65
CA LEU A 16 2.30 12.54 -23.83
C LEU A 16 1.97 13.37 -25.09
N THR A 17 2.94 13.52 -25.99
CA THR A 17 2.73 14.20 -27.27
C THR A 17 1.75 13.43 -28.15
N ASP A 18 1.03 14.11 -29.03
CA ASP A 18 0.04 13.47 -29.91
C ASP A 18 0.67 12.40 -30.81
N ALA A 19 1.89 12.66 -31.29
CA ALA A 19 2.63 11.69 -32.09
C ALA A 19 3.01 10.43 -31.28
N ALA A 20 3.41 10.59 -30.01
CA ALA A 20 3.71 9.44 -29.15
C ALA A 20 2.45 8.65 -28.82
N ARG A 21 1.32 9.33 -28.60
CA ARG A 21 0.02 8.67 -28.38
C ARG A 21 -0.41 7.83 -29.58
N ALA A 22 -0.38 8.42 -30.78
CA ALA A 22 -0.73 7.70 -32.00
C ALA A 22 0.18 6.48 -32.25
N ALA A 23 1.47 6.56 -31.89
CA ALA A 23 2.38 5.43 -31.97
C ALA A 23 2.03 4.29 -30.99
N TYR A 24 1.66 4.63 -29.75
CA TYR A 24 1.20 3.63 -28.77
C TYR A 24 -0.12 2.97 -29.21
N ASP A 25 -1.09 3.77 -29.66
CA ASP A 25 -2.39 3.26 -30.12
C ASP A 25 -2.27 2.34 -31.35
N ALA A 26 -1.22 2.55 -32.17
CA ALA A 26 -0.93 1.72 -33.35
C ALA A 26 -0.12 0.45 -33.01
N THR A 27 0.40 0.32 -31.79
CA THR A 27 1.22 -0.83 -31.39
C THR A 27 0.32 -1.99 -30.96
N PRO A 28 0.35 -3.15 -31.63
CA PRO A 28 -0.44 -4.31 -31.24
C PRO A 28 0.08 -4.95 -29.95
N ASP A 29 -0.82 -5.50 -29.12
CA ASP A 29 -0.47 -6.21 -27.87
C ASP A 29 0.60 -7.29 -28.06
N ALA A 30 0.61 -7.97 -29.20
CA ALA A 30 1.60 -9.01 -29.53
C ALA A 30 3.05 -8.50 -29.68
N GLN A 31 3.25 -7.18 -29.76
CA GLN A 31 4.58 -6.55 -29.81
C GLN A 31 5.02 -6.02 -28.44
N ILE A 32 4.19 -6.15 -27.40
CA ILE A 32 4.58 -5.78 -26.04
C ILE A 32 5.61 -6.81 -25.55
N ASP A 33 6.80 -6.30 -25.21
CA ASP A 33 7.87 -7.09 -24.62
C ASP A 33 7.60 -7.30 -23.12
N TYR A 34 7.65 -8.57 -22.69
CA TYR A 34 7.45 -8.98 -21.30
C TYR A 34 8.69 -9.69 -20.73
N ASP A 35 9.82 -9.73 -21.46
CA ASP A 35 11.01 -10.48 -21.06
C ASP A 35 11.68 -9.92 -19.78
N ASP A 36 11.40 -8.67 -19.42
CA ASP A 36 11.94 -8.00 -18.24
C ASP A 36 11.13 -8.22 -16.96
N ILE A 37 9.90 -8.73 -17.06
CA ILE A 37 9.03 -9.01 -15.92
C ILE A 37 8.89 -10.53 -15.68
N PRO A 38 8.88 -10.97 -14.41
CA PRO A 38 8.62 -12.37 -14.11
C PRO A 38 7.15 -12.72 -14.41
N ASP A 39 6.92 -13.95 -14.88
CA ASP A 39 5.57 -14.50 -14.97
C ASP A 39 4.96 -14.59 -13.57
N MET A 40 3.83 -13.91 -13.38
CA MET A 40 3.11 -13.88 -12.12
C MET A 40 2.22 -15.13 -11.92
N GLY A 41 2.02 -15.94 -12.97
CA GLY A 41 1.14 -17.10 -12.98
C GLY A 41 -0.32 -16.77 -12.65
N ASP A 42 -1.13 -17.81 -12.46
CA ASP A 42 -2.52 -17.69 -12.02
C ASP A 42 -2.59 -17.41 -10.50
N VAL A 43 -2.22 -16.19 -10.10
CA VAL A 43 -2.42 -15.72 -8.73
C VAL A 43 -3.82 -15.15 -8.55
N GLU A 44 -4.61 -15.82 -7.71
CA GLU A 44 -5.89 -15.30 -7.22
C GLU A 44 -5.65 -14.13 -6.26
N TRP A 45 -5.71 -12.92 -6.80
CA TRP A 45 -5.62 -11.68 -6.04
C TRP A 45 -6.83 -11.53 -5.13
N SER A 46 -6.69 -11.90 -3.86
CA SER A 46 -7.74 -11.71 -2.86
C SER A 46 -7.59 -10.38 -2.13
N ARG A 47 -8.73 -9.73 -1.84
CA ARG A 47 -8.74 -8.60 -0.93
C ARG A 47 -8.49 -9.10 0.50
N PRO A 48 -7.69 -8.38 1.31
CA PRO A 48 -7.54 -8.75 2.71
C PRO A 48 -8.91 -8.72 3.40
N SER A 49 -9.21 -9.76 4.19
CA SER A 49 -10.42 -9.81 4.99
C SER A 49 -10.46 -8.60 5.95
N PRO A 50 -11.61 -7.92 6.10
CA PRO A 50 -11.74 -6.87 7.10
C PRO A 50 -11.44 -7.45 8.49
N LYS A 51 -10.76 -6.66 9.31
CA LYS A 51 -10.52 -7.01 10.72
C LYS A 51 -11.83 -6.85 11.51
N PRO A 52 -12.11 -7.71 12.49
CA PRO A 52 -13.27 -7.54 13.36
C PRO A 52 -13.15 -6.22 14.13
N THR A 53 -14.27 -5.49 14.21
CA THR A 53 -14.37 -4.24 14.96
C THR A 53 -14.85 -4.51 16.38
N VAL A 54 -14.25 -3.86 17.36
CA VAL A 54 -14.66 -3.92 18.77
C VAL A 54 -15.12 -2.54 19.22
N THR A 55 -16.28 -2.48 19.87
CA THR A 55 -16.76 -1.29 20.58
C THR A 55 -16.60 -1.52 22.08
N MET A 56 -15.77 -0.71 22.75
CA MET A 56 -15.51 -0.80 24.19
C MET A 56 -15.54 0.59 24.83
N ARG A 57 -15.91 0.65 26.11
CA ARG A 57 -15.78 1.86 26.92
C ARG A 57 -14.39 1.91 27.53
N LEU A 58 -13.75 3.06 27.45
CA LEU A 58 -12.43 3.33 28.00
C LEU A 58 -12.47 4.72 28.64
N ASP A 59 -11.65 4.91 29.66
CA ASP A 59 -11.46 6.22 30.26
C ASP A 59 -10.82 7.19 29.26
N GLU A 60 -11.15 8.47 29.39
CA GLU A 60 -10.73 9.51 28.44
C GLU A 60 -9.20 9.69 28.43
N ASP A 61 -8.56 9.54 29.59
CA ASP A 61 -7.12 9.64 29.77
C ASP A 61 -6.35 8.55 29.01
N VAL A 62 -6.89 7.33 28.95
CA VAL A 62 -6.34 6.22 28.14
C VAL A 62 -6.34 6.58 26.66
N ILE A 63 -7.45 7.13 26.16
CA ILE A 63 -7.54 7.56 24.76
C ILE A 63 -6.57 8.72 24.49
N ALA A 64 -6.48 9.69 25.40
CA ALA A 64 -5.57 10.83 25.30
C ALA A 64 -4.10 10.38 25.25
N TYR A 65 -3.72 9.40 26.08
CA TYR A 65 -2.36 8.83 26.10
C TYR A 65 -1.94 8.30 24.73
N TYR A 66 -2.77 7.47 24.08
CA TYR A 66 -2.43 6.90 22.78
C TYR A 66 -2.46 7.92 21.64
N LYS A 67 -3.33 8.94 21.73
CA LYS A 67 -3.41 10.02 20.73
C LYS A 67 -2.22 10.97 20.75
N ARG A 68 -1.52 11.11 21.89
CA ARG A 68 -0.43 12.09 22.09
C ARG A 68 0.61 12.11 20.97
N GLU A 69 1.06 10.95 20.53
CA GLU A 69 2.15 10.82 19.54
C GLU A 69 1.66 10.72 18.09
N ASP A 70 0.51 10.11 17.87
CA ASP A 70 -0.06 9.94 16.53
C ASP A 70 -1.59 9.86 16.66
N PRO A 71 -2.27 11.01 16.52
CA PRO A 71 -3.72 11.09 16.59
C PRO A 71 -4.46 10.25 15.55
N ARG A 72 -3.80 9.86 14.44
CA ARG A 72 -4.41 9.06 13.36
C ARG A 72 -4.14 7.56 13.53
N GLY A 73 -2.98 7.20 14.08
CA GLY A 73 -2.56 5.81 14.29
C GLY A 73 -2.82 5.23 15.69
N TYR A 74 -3.46 5.97 16.60
CA TYR A 74 -3.69 5.53 17.98
C TYR A 74 -4.42 4.18 18.07
N THR A 75 -5.39 3.91 17.18
CA THR A 75 -6.13 2.64 17.12
C THR A 75 -5.23 1.45 16.80
N ARG A 76 -4.25 1.63 15.90
CA ARG A 76 -3.27 0.59 15.56
C ARG A 76 -2.40 0.24 16.77
N ARG A 77 -1.97 1.24 17.55
CA ARG A 77 -1.19 1.02 18.78
C ARG A 77 -2.02 0.31 19.85
N MET A 78 -3.25 0.74 20.07
CA MET A 78 -4.17 0.06 21.00
C MET A 78 -4.39 -1.41 20.59
N ALA A 79 -4.61 -1.68 19.31
CA ALA A 79 -4.78 -3.04 18.80
C ALA A 79 -3.53 -3.92 19.03
N ALA A 80 -2.33 -3.36 18.89
CA ALA A 80 -1.08 -4.08 19.15
C ALA A 80 -0.94 -4.46 20.64
N VAL A 81 -1.28 -3.55 21.55
CA VAL A 81 -1.27 -3.80 23.01
C VAL A 81 -2.26 -4.89 23.39
N LEU A 82 -3.51 -4.80 22.91
CA LEU A 82 -4.54 -5.82 23.16
C LEU A 82 -4.11 -7.19 22.61
N SER A 83 -3.52 -7.22 21.41
CA SER A 83 -3.02 -8.46 20.81
C SER A 83 -1.87 -9.07 21.62
N ALA A 84 -0.93 -8.25 22.08
CA ALA A 84 0.20 -8.71 22.90
C ALA A 84 -0.27 -9.26 24.25
N PHE A 85 -1.21 -8.56 24.90
CA PHE A 85 -1.81 -9.01 26.15
C PHE A 85 -2.55 -10.33 25.97
N ALA A 86 -3.39 -10.46 24.94
CA ALA A 86 -4.13 -11.69 24.67
C ALA A 86 -3.20 -12.87 24.37
N ARG A 87 -2.13 -12.65 23.58
CA ARG A 87 -1.14 -13.68 23.27
C ARG A 87 -0.38 -14.15 24.51
N ARG A 88 0.00 -13.22 25.38
CA ARG A 88 0.68 -13.55 26.64
C ARG A 88 -0.19 -14.38 27.60
N ASN A 89 -1.50 -14.12 27.62
CA ASN A 89 -2.43 -14.78 28.55
C ASN A 89 -3.15 -15.99 27.96
N ARG A 90 -2.87 -16.36 26.70
CA ARG A 90 -3.23 -17.71 26.22
C ARG A 90 -2.28 -18.69 26.89
N SER A 91 -2.82 -19.55 27.76
CA SER A 91 -2.11 -20.74 28.19
C SER A 91 -1.67 -21.55 26.96
N PRO A 92 -0.49 -22.18 26.97
CA PRO A 92 -0.25 -23.31 26.10
C PRO A 92 -1.24 -24.40 26.53
N GLU A 93 -2.21 -24.73 25.67
CA GLU A 93 -2.87 -26.04 25.75
C GLU A 93 -1.86 -27.15 25.44
#